data_AF-A0A2H3BMI6-F1
#
_entry.id   AF-A0A2H3BMI6-F1
#
_cell.length_a   1.000
_cell.length_b   1.000
_cell.length_c   1.000
_cell.angle_alpha   90.00
_cell.angle_beta   90.00
_cell.angle_gamma   90.00
#
_symmetry.space_group_name_H-M   'P 1'
#
loop_
_entity.id
_entity.type
_entity.pdbx_description
1 polymer ?
#
loop_
_entity_poly.entity_id
_entity_poly.type
_entity_poly.pdbx_seq_one_letter_code
_entity_poly.pdbx_strand_id
1 'polypeptide(L)'
;MSLNTLGVTILPDTNSHFNRKNYALWKLQLTELLKGKGLWGYIKGTIPCPAAPTSTSGPTTTPLPPDPTPVYSSNSSYNEWTFRDQLAHSHIILNVLDPIGLGVRTDGTAKECWESIIAEHVKKTDMALSEAETSLNAVKFDSTGDLDAYISELRTKKLAVNDLHKTPLTDQEFHGIIIRSILPTDNWMPILPSLYQMPTSSDIISHLQTHAATLRAVGKGPSASQALAAGSSAPTRRCSNPDCKA
;
A
#
# COMPACT_ATOMS: atom_id res chain seq x y z
N MET A 1 1.13 -19.44 -48.97
CA MET A 1 1.76 -19.57 -47.63
C MET A 1 1.72 -18.19 -47.00
N SER A 2 0.91 -18.00 -45.96
CA SER A 2 0.76 -16.71 -45.29
C SER A 2 2.11 -16.35 -44.67
N LEU A 3 2.75 -15.27 -45.16
CA LEU A 3 3.88 -14.66 -44.49
C LEU A 3 3.36 -14.20 -43.13
N ASN A 4 3.71 -14.94 -42.08
CA ASN A 4 3.38 -14.59 -40.71
C ASN A 4 4.08 -13.26 -40.44
N THR A 5 3.36 -12.15 -40.54
CA THR A 5 3.93 -10.81 -40.47
C THR A 5 4.62 -10.67 -39.12
N LEU A 6 5.95 -10.64 -39.11
CA LEU A 6 6.80 -10.34 -37.95
C LEU A 6 6.66 -8.85 -37.57
N GLY A 7 5.42 -8.39 -37.40
CA GLY A 7 5.06 -7.03 -37.03
C GLY A 7 4.89 -6.89 -35.53
N VAL A 8 5.12 -5.68 -35.04
CA VAL A 8 4.79 -5.33 -33.66
C VAL A 8 3.28 -5.27 -33.51
N THR A 9 2.74 -5.95 -32.50
CA THR A 9 1.33 -5.79 -32.13
C THR A 9 1.19 -4.75 -31.04
N ILE A 10 0.36 -3.75 -31.32
CA ILE A 10 -0.06 -2.72 -30.37
C ILE A 10 -1.44 -3.11 -29.85
N LEU A 11 -1.63 -3.03 -28.53
CA LEU A 11 -2.90 -3.28 -27.87
C LEU A 11 -3.92 -2.23 -28.33
N PRO A 12 -5.17 -2.64 -28.63
CA PRO A 12 -6.13 -1.80 -29.35
C PRO A 12 -6.66 -0.62 -28.55
N ASP A 13 -6.65 -0.70 -27.22
CA ASP A 13 -7.08 0.39 -26.34
C ASP A 13 -5.84 1.02 -25.67
N THR A 14 -5.72 2.33 -25.75
CA THR A 14 -4.74 3.12 -25.00
C THR A 14 -4.84 2.92 -23.48
N ASN A 15 -6.01 2.56 -22.95
CA ASN A 15 -6.16 2.20 -21.53
C ASN A 15 -5.52 0.85 -21.19
N SER A 16 -5.23 0.02 -22.20
CA SER A 16 -4.45 -1.22 -22.05
C SER A 16 -2.94 -0.96 -22.11
N HIS A 17 -2.49 0.23 -22.52
CA HIS A 17 -1.06 0.59 -22.51
C HIS A 17 -0.62 0.93 -21.10
N PHE A 18 0.62 0.59 -20.74
CA PHE A 18 1.11 0.81 -19.37
C PHE A 18 1.01 2.29 -18.96
N ASN A 19 0.33 2.54 -17.84
CA ASN A 19 0.14 3.88 -17.27
C ASN A 19 0.34 3.93 -15.74
N ARG A 20 1.09 2.96 -15.18
CA ARG A 20 1.29 2.70 -13.74
C ARG A 20 0.07 2.20 -12.98
N LYS A 21 -1.15 2.66 -13.31
CA LYS A 21 -2.39 2.25 -12.62
C LYS A 21 -2.87 0.88 -13.06
N ASN A 22 -2.64 0.54 -14.32
CA ASN A 22 -3.07 -0.72 -14.94
C ASN A 22 -1.98 -1.81 -14.98
N TYR A 23 -0.92 -1.70 -14.15
CA TYR A 23 0.25 -2.58 -14.23
C TYR A 23 -0.11 -4.07 -14.30
N ALA A 24 -1.02 -4.54 -13.45
CA ALA A 24 -1.41 -5.96 -13.41
C ALA A 24 -2.06 -6.43 -14.73
N LEU A 25 -3.00 -5.65 -15.26
CA LEU A 25 -3.69 -5.97 -16.52
C LEU A 25 -2.75 -5.88 -17.72
N TRP A 26 -2.00 -4.78 -17.82
CA TRP A 26 -0.99 -4.60 -18.88
C TRP A 26 0.04 -5.73 -18.87
N LYS A 27 0.57 -6.07 -17.69
CA LYS A 27 1.57 -7.15 -17.55
C LYS A 27 1.00 -8.48 -18.02
N LEU A 28 -0.23 -8.80 -17.64
CA LEU A 28 -0.90 -10.02 -18.08
C LEU A 28 -1.04 -10.05 -19.61
N GLN A 29 -1.66 -9.03 -20.19
CA GLN A 29 -1.90 -8.96 -21.63
C GLN A 29 -0.61 -9.03 -22.44
N LEU A 30 0.41 -8.25 -22.04
CA LEU A 30 1.67 -8.19 -22.77
C LEU A 30 2.46 -9.49 -22.61
N THR A 31 2.43 -10.12 -21.42
CA THR A 31 3.04 -11.44 -21.20
C THR A 31 2.42 -12.49 -22.12
N GLU A 32 1.09 -12.56 -22.21
CA GLU A 32 0.40 -13.53 -23.08
C GLU A 32 0.65 -13.24 -24.57
N LEU A 33 0.69 -11.97 -24.97
CA LEU A 33 1.06 -11.56 -26.33
C LEU A 33 2.46 -12.07 -26.71
N LEU A 34 3.45 -11.88 -25.83
CA LEU A 34 4.84 -12.25 -26.07
C LEU A 34 5.05 -13.76 -26.03
N LYS A 35 4.33 -14.48 -25.15
CA LYS A 35 4.31 -15.95 -25.14
C LYS A 35 3.72 -16.50 -26.44
N GLY A 36 2.59 -15.96 -26.89
CA GLY A 36 1.96 -16.37 -28.15
C GLY A 36 2.86 -16.18 -29.38
N LYS A 37 3.79 -15.22 -29.32
CA LYS A 37 4.81 -15.00 -30.36
C LYS A 37 6.13 -15.74 -30.15
N GLY A 38 6.29 -16.49 -29.06
CA GLY A 38 7.56 -17.15 -28.73
C GLY A 38 8.69 -16.20 -28.29
N LEU A 39 8.38 -14.93 -28.01
CA LEU A 39 9.35 -13.88 -27.66
C LEU A 39 9.65 -13.79 -26.16
N TRP A 40 8.85 -14.47 -25.33
CA TRP A 40 8.98 -14.42 -23.87
C TRP A 40 10.35 -14.90 -23.34
N GLY A 41 11.01 -15.80 -24.07
CA GLY A 41 12.34 -16.30 -23.70
C GLY A 41 13.44 -15.22 -23.72
N TYR A 42 13.33 -14.22 -24.59
CA TYR A 42 14.25 -13.08 -24.66
C TYR A 42 14.09 -12.17 -23.44
N ILE A 43 12.84 -11.93 -23.03
CA ILE A 43 12.52 -11.10 -21.85
C ILE A 43 12.96 -11.78 -20.55
N LYS A 44 12.79 -13.10 -20.44
CA LYS A 44 13.31 -13.84 -19.28
C LYS A 44 14.83 -14.00 -19.30
N GLY A 45 15.48 -13.80 -20.45
CA GLY A 45 16.89 -14.12 -20.66
C GLY A 45 17.18 -15.63 -20.67
N THR A 46 16.18 -16.47 -20.91
CA THR A 46 16.39 -17.94 -21.07
C THR A 46 16.95 -18.28 -22.45
N ILE A 47 16.84 -17.37 -23.42
CA ILE A 47 17.49 -17.45 -24.74
C ILE A 47 18.69 -16.48 -24.69
N PRO A 48 19.91 -16.95 -24.37
CA PRO A 48 21.07 -16.08 -24.24
C PRO A 48 21.51 -15.54 -25.62
N CYS A 49 22.13 -14.36 -25.62
CA CYS A 49 22.74 -13.80 -26.82
C CYS A 49 23.92 -14.69 -27.28
N PRO A 50 23.91 -15.20 -28.52
CA PRO A 50 25.07 -15.91 -29.08
C PRO A 50 26.30 -14.99 -29.17
N ALA A 51 27.49 -15.57 -29.20
CA ALA A 51 28.70 -14.80 -29.43
C ALA A 51 28.64 -14.09 -30.81
N ALA A 52 29.05 -12.83 -30.85
CA ALA A 52 29.13 -12.08 -32.11
C ALA A 52 30.08 -12.81 -33.08
N PRO A 53 29.76 -12.85 -34.38
CA PRO A 53 30.63 -13.49 -35.35
C PRO A 53 31.98 -12.77 -35.37
N THR A 54 33.02 -13.45 -34.90
CA THR A 54 34.40 -12.98 -35.05
C THR A 54 34.82 -13.17 -36.50
N SER A 55 35.33 -12.12 -37.13
CA SER A 55 35.94 -12.13 -38.45
C SER A 55 37.28 -12.89 -38.45
N THR A 56 37.23 -14.18 -38.14
CA THR A 56 38.38 -15.08 -38.26
C THR A 56 38.22 -15.86 -39.54
N SER A 57 39.04 -15.54 -40.54
CA SER A 57 39.16 -16.27 -41.79
C SER A 57 39.75 -17.67 -41.54
N GLY A 58 38.91 -18.62 -41.16
CA GLY A 58 39.29 -20.02 -41.01
C GLY A 58 38.09 -20.95 -41.24
N PRO A 59 38.25 -22.08 -41.94
CA PRO A 59 37.14 -23.01 -42.18
C PRO A 59 36.68 -23.61 -40.85
N THR A 60 35.50 -23.19 -40.40
CA THR A 60 34.85 -23.77 -39.22
C THR A 60 33.91 -24.88 -39.71
N THR A 61 34.19 -26.13 -39.34
CA THR A 61 33.42 -27.34 -39.74
C THR A 61 32.13 -27.54 -38.94
N THR A 62 31.66 -26.54 -38.21
CA THR A 62 30.40 -26.64 -37.45
C THR A 62 29.21 -26.47 -38.41
N PRO A 63 28.26 -27.41 -38.48
CA PRO A 63 27.06 -27.26 -39.30
C PRO A 63 26.28 -26.02 -38.84
N LEU A 64 26.05 -25.07 -39.74
CA LEU A 64 25.14 -23.96 -39.49
C LEU A 64 23.72 -24.53 -39.30
N PRO A 65 22.97 -24.13 -38.25
CA PRO A 65 21.58 -24.52 -38.12
C PRO A 65 20.76 -24.05 -39.34
N PRO A 66 19.65 -24.73 -39.66
CA PRO A 66 18.78 -24.33 -40.77
C PRO A 66 18.25 -22.90 -40.55
N ASP A 67 18.37 -22.06 -41.57
CA ASP A 67 17.89 -20.68 -41.60
C ASP A 67 16.52 -20.61 -42.32
N PRO A 68 15.45 -20.06 -41.71
CA PRO A 68 15.40 -19.49 -40.37
C PRO A 68 15.16 -20.53 -39.27
N THR A 69 15.82 -20.33 -38.12
CA THR A 69 15.55 -21.11 -36.91
C THR A 69 14.19 -20.73 -36.32
N PRO A 70 13.51 -21.62 -35.57
CA PRO A 70 12.31 -21.23 -34.83
C PRO A 70 12.59 -20.09 -33.86
N VAL A 71 11.63 -19.17 -33.66
CA VAL A 71 11.78 -17.96 -32.82
C VAL A 71 12.24 -18.27 -31.39
N TYR A 72 11.77 -19.39 -30.85
CA TYR A 72 12.07 -19.90 -29.52
C TYR A 72 13.36 -20.73 -29.42
N SER A 73 14.11 -20.87 -30.52
CA SER A 73 15.37 -21.62 -30.55
C SER A 73 16.46 -20.91 -29.76
N SER A 74 17.22 -21.66 -28.96
CA SER A 74 18.44 -21.18 -28.28
C SER A 74 19.69 -21.21 -29.16
N ASN A 75 19.60 -21.79 -30.36
CA ASN A 75 20.71 -21.96 -31.30
C ASN A 75 20.60 -20.97 -32.49
N SER A 76 19.97 -19.81 -32.29
CA SER A 76 19.89 -18.78 -33.33
C SER A 76 21.26 -18.13 -33.56
N SER A 77 21.46 -17.56 -34.75
CA SER A 77 22.60 -16.68 -35.02
C SER A 77 22.51 -15.38 -34.21
N TYR A 78 23.64 -14.69 -34.02
CA TYR A 78 23.70 -13.38 -33.37
C TYR A 78 22.71 -12.37 -33.98
N ASN A 79 22.62 -12.33 -35.31
CA ASN A 79 21.74 -11.41 -36.03
C ASN A 79 20.26 -11.76 -35.83
N GLU A 80 19.89 -13.04 -35.90
CA GLU A 80 18.53 -13.50 -35.60
C GLU A 80 18.14 -13.20 -34.15
N TRP A 81 19.04 -13.46 -33.21
CA TRP A 81 18.81 -13.15 -31.80
C TRP A 81 18.57 -11.66 -31.61
N THR A 82 19.42 -10.81 -32.18
CA THR A 82 19.32 -9.35 -32.08
C THR A 82 18.00 -8.85 -32.66
N PHE A 83 17.62 -9.33 -33.84
CA PHE A 83 16.33 -8.96 -34.45
C PHE A 83 15.14 -9.35 -33.56
N ARG A 84 15.14 -10.56 -32.99
CA ARG A 84 14.04 -11.07 -32.16
C ARG A 84 13.97 -10.37 -30.80
N ASP A 85 15.12 -10.08 -30.19
CA ASP A 85 15.20 -9.26 -28.98
C ASP A 85 14.66 -7.85 -29.24
N GLN A 86 15.08 -7.20 -30.33
CA GLN A 86 14.58 -5.87 -30.69
C GLN A 86 13.10 -5.87 -31.07
N LEU A 87 12.59 -6.97 -31.64
CA LEU A 87 11.16 -7.16 -31.86
C LEU A 87 10.40 -7.27 -30.54
N ALA A 88 10.90 -8.03 -29.56
CA ALA A 88 10.33 -8.13 -28.22
C ALA A 88 10.36 -6.78 -27.49
N HIS A 89 11.47 -6.06 -27.59
CA HIS A 89 11.65 -4.70 -27.06
C HIS A 89 10.62 -3.73 -27.64
N SER A 90 10.43 -3.75 -28.97
CA SER A 90 9.46 -2.90 -29.65
C SER A 90 8.02 -3.20 -29.23
N HIS A 91 7.68 -4.47 -28.96
CA HIS A 91 6.38 -4.82 -28.38
C HIS A 91 6.17 -4.20 -27.00
N ILE A 92 7.21 -4.09 -26.18
CA ILE A 92 7.10 -3.47 -24.86
C ILE A 92 6.90 -1.97 -25.00
N ILE A 93 7.82 -1.28 -25.69
CA ILE A 93 7.81 0.20 -25.78
C ILE A 93 6.54 0.73 -26.42
N LEU A 94 6.08 0.12 -27.52
CA LEU A 94 4.89 0.60 -28.24
C LEU A 94 3.57 0.28 -27.52
N ASN A 95 3.63 -0.42 -26.39
CA ASN A 95 2.49 -0.68 -25.49
C ASN A 95 2.65 0.04 -24.14
N VAL A 96 3.42 1.12 -24.11
CA VAL A 96 3.60 2.01 -22.97
C VAL A 96 3.18 3.42 -23.41
N LEU A 97 2.34 4.10 -22.63
CA LEU A 97 1.72 5.37 -23.03
C LEU A 97 2.74 6.52 -23.18
N ASP A 98 3.68 6.62 -22.23
CA ASP A 98 4.76 7.61 -22.23
C ASP A 98 6.03 6.96 -21.66
N PRO A 99 6.79 6.21 -22.47
CA PRO A 99 7.94 5.46 -21.96
C PRO A 99 8.96 6.34 -21.24
N ILE A 100 9.22 7.54 -21.79
CA ILE A 100 10.21 8.47 -21.26
C ILE A 100 9.72 9.07 -19.93
N GLY A 101 8.52 9.66 -19.90
CA GLY A 101 7.98 10.26 -18.68
C GLY A 101 7.67 9.23 -17.59
N LEU A 102 7.46 7.96 -17.95
CA LEU A 102 7.29 6.87 -17.00
C LEU A 102 8.60 6.30 -16.45
N GLY A 103 9.77 6.72 -16.96
CA GLY A 103 11.08 6.26 -16.51
C GLY A 103 11.47 4.89 -17.06
N VAL A 104 10.87 4.47 -18.19
CA VAL A 104 11.17 3.19 -18.84
C VAL A 104 12.49 3.32 -19.59
N ARG A 105 13.34 2.30 -19.45
CA ARG A 105 14.56 2.21 -20.25
C ARG A 105 14.18 1.91 -21.71
N THR A 106 14.53 2.81 -22.62
CA THR A 106 14.20 2.73 -24.05
C THR A 106 15.31 2.20 -24.93
N ASP A 107 16.47 1.90 -24.36
CA ASP A 107 17.66 1.36 -25.01
C ASP A 107 18.05 -0.01 -24.45
N GLY A 108 18.94 -0.71 -25.14
CA GLY A 108 19.40 -2.04 -24.75
C GLY A 108 18.46 -3.16 -25.16
N THR A 109 18.34 -4.18 -24.31
CA THR A 109 17.62 -5.42 -24.60
C THR A 109 16.16 -5.40 -24.16
N ALA A 110 15.34 -6.33 -24.66
CA ALA A 110 13.93 -6.44 -24.25
C ALA A 110 13.78 -6.75 -22.75
N LYS A 111 14.66 -7.62 -22.22
CA LYS A 111 14.73 -7.96 -20.79
C LYS A 111 14.95 -6.71 -19.95
N GLU A 112 15.93 -5.93 -20.38
CA GLU A 112 16.37 -4.72 -19.73
C GLU A 112 15.29 -3.63 -19.67
N CYS A 113 14.53 -3.46 -20.75
CA CYS A 113 13.34 -2.61 -20.80
C CYS A 113 12.25 -3.13 -19.85
N TRP A 114 11.92 -4.42 -19.91
CA TRP A 114 10.91 -5.05 -19.05
C TRP A 114 11.21 -4.91 -17.56
N GLU A 115 12.46 -5.15 -17.15
CA GLU A 115 12.91 -5.02 -15.77
C GLU A 115 12.80 -3.57 -15.27
N SER A 116 13.05 -2.57 -16.13
CA SER A 116 12.91 -1.16 -15.76
C SER A 116 11.46 -0.81 -15.39
N ILE A 117 10.47 -1.35 -16.11
CA ILE A 117 9.04 -1.12 -15.82
C ILE A 117 8.66 -1.74 -14.47
N ILE A 118 9.16 -2.95 -14.18
CA ILE A 118 8.93 -3.61 -12.89
C ILE A 118 9.53 -2.77 -11.77
N ALA A 119 10.78 -2.32 -11.93
CA ALA A 119 11.47 -1.52 -10.93
C ALA A 119 10.74 -0.20 -10.65
N GLU A 120 10.29 0.52 -11.68
CA GLU A 120 9.53 1.76 -11.51
C GLU A 120 8.17 1.55 -10.82
N HIS A 121 7.48 0.45 -11.12
CA HIS A 121 6.24 0.12 -10.41
C HIS A 121 6.49 -0.18 -8.92
N VAL A 122 7.53 -0.95 -8.60
CA VAL A 122 7.92 -1.24 -7.22
C VAL A 122 8.29 0.04 -6.46
N LYS A 123 9.15 0.89 -7.03
CA LYS A 123 9.51 2.19 -6.43
C LYS A 123 8.29 3.04 -6.08
N LYS A 124 7.30 3.09 -6.97
CA LYS A 124 6.08 3.87 -6.73
C LYS A 124 5.26 3.30 -5.56
N THR A 125 5.16 1.97 -5.47
CA THR A 125 4.50 1.31 -4.34
C THR A 125 5.25 1.57 -3.03
N ASP A 126 6.58 1.51 -3.05
CA ASP A 126 7.42 1.81 -1.87
C ASP A 126 7.29 3.27 -1.42
N MET A 127 7.23 4.21 -2.37
CA MET A 127 7.00 5.63 -2.07
C MET A 127 5.60 5.86 -1.46
N ALA A 128 4.57 5.23 -2.02
CA ALA A 128 3.21 5.30 -1.47
C ALA A 128 3.14 4.70 -0.06
N LEU A 129 3.86 3.59 0.18
CA LEU A 129 3.97 2.97 1.50
C LEU A 129 4.66 3.93 2.50
N SER A 130 5.79 4.52 2.12
CA SER A 130 6.52 5.48 2.95
C SER A 130 5.68 6.71 3.32
N GLU A 131 4.89 7.23 2.37
CA GLU A 131 3.94 8.31 2.62
C GLU A 131 2.83 7.88 3.58
N ALA A 132 2.26 6.69 3.41
CA ALA A 132 1.25 6.15 4.31
C ALA A 132 1.77 5.96 5.74
N GLU A 133 2.99 5.43 5.90
CA GLU A 133 3.65 5.28 7.20
C GLU A 133 3.93 6.63 7.87
N THR A 134 4.40 7.61 7.09
CA THR A 134 4.63 8.98 7.59
C THR A 134 3.32 9.60 8.06
N SER A 135 2.25 9.44 7.28
CA SER A 135 0.91 9.93 7.61
C SER A 135 0.36 9.27 8.87
N LEU A 136 0.57 7.95 9.05
CA LEU A 136 0.18 7.22 10.25
C LEU A 136 0.94 7.73 11.49
N ASN A 137 2.26 7.91 11.40
CA ASN A 137 3.09 8.40 12.51
C ASN A 137 2.85 9.88 12.86
N ALA A 138 2.34 10.65 11.90
CA ALA A 138 1.99 12.06 12.06
C ALA A 138 0.67 12.27 12.83
N VAL A 139 -0.17 11.25 13.00
CA VAL A 139 -1.38 11.38 13.82
C VAL A 139 -0.98 11.67 15.25
N LYS A 140 -1.54 12.75 15.79
CA LYS A 140 -1.34 13.19 17.17
C LYS A 140 -2.67 13.46 17.82
N PHE A 141 -2.80 13.08 19.09
CA PHE A 141 -3.94 13.40 19.91
C PHE A 141 -3.58 14.54 20.86
N ASP A 142 -4.14 15.72 20.63
CA ASP A 142 -4.16 16.79 21.62
C ASP A 142 -5.30 16.56 22.62
N SER A 143 -5.10 16.97 23.86
CA SER A 143 -6.01 16.63 24.96
C SER A 143 -7.39 17.28 24.90
N THR A 144 -7.66 18.05 23.86
CA THR A 144 -8.91 18.80 23.62
C THR A 144 -9.75 18.20 22.50
N GLY A 145 -9.19 17.32 21.68
CA GLY A 145 -9.86 16.71 20.54
C GLY A 145 -10.87 15.63 20.89
N ASP A 146 -11.67 15.26 19.88
CA ASP A 146 -12.56 14.10 19.95
C ASP A 146 -11.74 12.80 19.82
N LEU A 147 -11.66 12.04 20.92
CA LEU A 147 -10.93 10.77 20.96
C LEU A 147 -11.48 9.76 19.94
N ASP A 148 -12.79 9.73 19.71
CA ASP A 148 -13.40 8.75 18.80
C ASP A 148 -13.05 9.06 17.34
N ALA A 149 -13.01 10.36 16.98
CA ALA A 149 -12.51 10.82 15.69
C ALA A 149 -11.02 10.47 15.50
N TYR A 150 -10.19 10.69 16.52
CA TYR A 150 -8.78 10.32 16.51
C TYR A 150 -8.56 8.81 16.31
N ILE A 151 -9.28 7.95 17.05
CA ILE A 151 -9.17 6.49 16.90
C ILE A 151 -9.59 6.06 15.49
N SER A 152 -10.65 6.68 14.95
CA SER A 152 -11.12 6.41 13.59
C SER A 152 -10.06 6.78 12.54
N GLU A 153 -9.44 7.94 12.68
CA GLU A 153 -8.35 8.38 11.80
C GLU A 153 -7.15 7.42 11.88
N LEU A 154 -6.75 7.03 13.09
CA LEU A 154 -5.63 6.12 13.31
C LEU A 154 -5.87 4.75 12.66
N ARG A 155 -7.09 4.20 12.78
CA ARG A 155 -7.49 2.95 12.13
C ARG A 155 -7.50 3.06 10.62
N THR A 156 -7.99 4.18 10.09
CA THR A 156 -8.03 4.44 8.65
C THR A 156 -6.62 4.48 8.06
N LYS A 157 -5.69 5.18 8.71
CA LYS A 157 -4.29 5.23 8.25
C LYS A 157 -3.55 3.91 8.43
N LYS A 158 -3.85 3.12 9.49
CA LYS A 158 -3.35 1.75 9.63
C LYS A 158 -3.79 0.87 8.45
N LEU A 159 -5.05 0.97 8.04
CA LEU A 159 -5.57 0.21 6.90
C LEU A 159 -4.82 0.57 5.61
N ALA A 160 -4.61 1.86 5.35
CA ALA A 160 -3.85 2.31 4.17
C ALA A 160 -2.42 1.77 4.12
N VAL A 161 -1.74 1.66 5.27
CA VAL A 161 -0.41 1.01 5.35
C VAL A 161 -0.53 -0.49 5.07
N ASN A 162 -1.49 -1.18 5.68
CA ASN A 162 -1.69 -2.62 5.48
C ASN A 162 -2.05 -3.00 4.04
N ASP A 163 -2.78 -2.14 3.31
CA ASP A 163 -3.15 -2.37 1.91
C ASP A 163 -1.92 -2.31 0.98
N LEU A 164 -0.88 -1.58 1.37
CA LEU A 164 0.37 -1.42 0.60
C LEU A 164 1.48 -2.37 1.08
N HIS A 165 1.46 -2.75 2.36
CA HIS A 165 2.48 -3.61 2.96
C HIS A 165 2.25 -5.08 2.56
N LYS A 166 3.32 -5.81 2.27
CA LYS A 166 3.23 -7.25 1.92
C LYS A 166 2.79 -8.12 3.10
N THR A 167 3.08 -7.67 4.31
CA THR A 167 2.67 -8.28 5.59
C THR A 167 1.90 -7.26 6.42
N PRO A 168 0.82 -7.60 7.11
CA PRO A 168 0.14 -6.62 7.96
C PRO A 168 1.07 -6.11 9.06
N LEU A 169 0.91 -4.84 9.44
CA LEU A 169 1.61 -4.23 10.58
C LEU A 169 1.33 -5.06 11.85
N THR A 170 2.39 -5.39 12.58
CA THR A 170 2.25 -6.18 13.81
C THR A 170 1.54 -5.39 14.90
N ASP A 171 0.91 -6.10 15.83
CA ASP A 171 0.22 -5.43 16.94
C ASP A 171 1.20 -4.64 17.82
N GLN A 172 2.42 -5.14 17.98
CA GLN A 172 3.50 -4.47 18.73
C GLN A 172 3.96 -3.16 18.07
N GLU A 173 4.07 -3.12 16.74
CA GLU A 173 4.39 -1.88 16.03
C GLU A 173 3.25 -0.86 16.15
N PHE A 174 2.00 -1.33 16.00
CA PHE A 174 0.84 -0.46 16.14
C PHE A 174 0.67 0.08 17.57
N HIS A 175 0.95 -0.75 18.59
CA HIS A 175 1.04 -0.36 20.00
C HIS A 175 2.02 0.81 20.19
N GLY A 176 3.25 0.68 19.69
CA GLY A 176 4.25 1.75 19.78
C GLY A 176 3.79 3.06 19.11
N ILE A 177 3.08 2.96 17.99
CA ILE A 177 2.51 4.12 17.28
C ILE A 177 1.44 4.81 18.14
N ILE A 178 0.51 4.06 18.74
CA ILE A 178 -0.56 4.62 19.61
C ILE A 178 0.04 5.35 20.82
N ILE A 179 1.08 4.80 21.44
CA ILE A 179 1.73 5.45 22.58
C ILE A 179 2.39 6.76 22.16
N ARG A 180 3.08 6.77 21.01
CA ARG A 180 3.78 7.96 20.50
C ARG A 180 2.85 9.02 19.93
N SER A 181 1.61 8.67 19.59
CA SER A 181 0.63 9.63 19.08
C SER A 181 -0.07 10.42 20.19
N ILE A 182 -0.07 9.94 21.43
CA ILE A 182 -0.66 10.65 22.57
C ILE A 182 0.34 11.69 23.09
N LEU A 183 -0.03 12.97 23.08
CA LEU A 183 0.82 14.01 23.65
C LEU A 183 0.78 13.98 25.18
N PRO A 184 1.94 14.10 25.86
CA PRO A 184 1.99 14.19 27.31
C PRO A 184 1.41 15.53 27.77
N THR A 185 0.14 15.52 28.17
CA THR A 185 -0.53 16.67 28.81
C THR A 185 -1.06 16.28 30.19
N ASP A 186 -1.42 17.25 31.02
CA ASP A 186 -1.85 17.01 32.41
C ASP A 186 -2.98 15.97 32.53
N ASN A 187 -3.88 15.93 31.55
CA ASN A 187 -5.00 14.98 31.52
C ASN A 187 -4.58 13.55 31.14
N TRP A 188 -3.49 13.37 30.40
CA TRP A 188 -3.11 12.07 29.81
C TRP A 188 -1.82 11.50 30.39
N MET A 189 -0.96 12.33 30.98
CA MET A 189 0.25 11.93 31.70
C MET A 189 0.03 10.81 32.73
N PRO A 190 -1.02 10.82 33.57
CA PRO A 190 -1.21 9.80 34.60
C PRO A 190 -1.42 8.38 34.06
N ILE A 191 -1.96 8.25 32.84
CA ILE A 191 -2.24 6.95 32.25
C ILE A 191 -1.11 6.42 31.37
N LEU A 192 -0.13 7.25 30.97
CA LEU A 192 0.98 6.80 30.11
C LEU A 192 1.68 5.52 30.65
N PRO A 193 2.02 5.40 31.95
CA PRO A 193 2.64 4.18 32.48
C PRO A 193 1.81 2.91 32.31
N SER A 194 0.47 2.99 32.39
CA SER A 194 -0.40 1.82 32.21
C SER A 194 -0.47 1.41 30.74
N LEU A 195 -0.42 2.37 29.80
CA LEU A 195 -0.41 2.07 28.36
C LEU A 195 0.81 1.23 27.93
N TYR A 196 1.97 1.43 28.58
CA TYR A 196 3.18 0.63 28.33
C TYR A 196 3.05 -0.83 28.80
N GLN A 197 2.17 -1.12 29.76
CA GLN A 197 2.01 -2.45 30.35
C GLN A 197 0.94 -3.30 29.66
N MET A 198 0.15 -2.69 28.77
CA MET A 198 -0.94 -3.37 28.07
C MET A 198 -0.40 -4.22 26.91
N PRO A 199 -0.86 -5.49 26.77
CA PRO A 199 -0.30 -6.42 25.80
C PRO A 199 -0.85 -6.23 24.38
N THR A 200 -2.02 -5.60 24.22
CA THR A 200 -2.64 -5.43 22.90
C THR A 200 -3.03 -3.99 22.60
N SER A 201 -3.02 -3.64 21.31
CA SER A 201 -3.50 -2.33 20.84
C SER A 201 -4.98 -2.08 21.14
N SER A 202 -5.79 -3.15 21.20
CA SER A 202 -7.20 -3.07 21.61
C SER A 202 -7.36 -2.66 23.07
N ASP A 203 -6.54 -3.23 23.98
CA ASP A 203 -6.60 -2.90 25.41
C ASP A 203 -6.26 -1.43 25.65
N ILE A 204 -5.25 -0.93 24.93
CA ILE A 204 -4.86 0.48 24.96
C ILE A 204 -6.02 1.36 24.52
N ILE A 205 -6.63 1.08 23.37
CA ILE A 205 -7.77 1.86 22.87
C ILE A 205 -8.91 1.85 23.89
N SER A 206 -9.25 0.69 24.45
CA SER A 206 -10.29 0.59 25.49
C SER A 206 -9.95 1.37 26.76
N HIS A 207 -8.67 1.38 27.17
CA HIS A 207 -8.23 2.16 28.32
C HIS A 207 -8.32 3.67 28.05
N LEU A 208 -7.92 4.13 26.86
CA LEU A 208 -8.04 5.52 26.45
C LEU A 208 -9.50 5.98 26.45
N GLN A 209 -10.40 5.16 25.91
CA GLN A 209 -11.84 5.46 25.88
C GLN A 209 -12.43 5.53 27.28
N THR A 210 -12.03 4.61 28.16
CA THR A 210 -12.46 4.62 29.57
C THR A 210 -12.00 5.90 30.27
N HIS A 211 -10.74 6.26 30.12
CA HIS A 211 -10.18 7.47 30.72
C HIS A 211 -10.83 8.76 30.18
N ALA A 212 -11.06 8.84 28.87
CA ALA A 212 -11.79 9.95 28.27
C ALA A 212 -13.22 10.08 28.81
N ALA A 213 -13.92 8.95 29.03
CA ALA A 213 -15.24 8.96 29.67
C ALA A 213 -15.18 9.52 31.10
N THR A 214 -14.16 9.16 31.88
CA THR A 214 -13.93 9.71 33.23
C THR A 214 -13.66 11.21 33.19
N LEU A 215 -12.80 11.69 32.29
CA LEU A 215 -12.52 13.13 32.14
C LEU A 215 -13.78 13.92 31.76
N ARG A 216 -14.60 13.39 30.84
CA ARG A 216 -15.90 13.99 30.47
C ARG A 216 -16.88 14.04 31.64
N ALA A 217 -16.88 13.02 32.51
CA ALA A 217 -17.70 12.98 33.71
C ALA A 217 -17.23 13.96 34.79
N VAL A 218 -15.93 14.19 34.95
CA VAL A 218 -15.36 15.17 35.89
C VAL A 218 -15.60 16.60 35.41
N GLY A 219 -15.47 16.87 34.11
CA GLY A 219 -15.74 18.19 33.52
C GLY A 219 -17.22 18.58 33.56
N LYS A 220 -18.13 17.60 33.51
CA LYS A 220 -19.53 17.76 33.92
C LYS A 220 -19.63 17.62 35.44
N GLY A 221 -19.14 18.61 36.19
CA GLY A 221 -19.37 18.69 37.64
C GLY A 221 -20.86 18.44 37.97
N PRO A 222 -21.19 17.98 39.19
CA PRO A 222 -22.51 17.43 39.50
C PRO A 222 -23.60 18.41 39.06
N SER A 223 -24.33 18.06 37.99
CA SER A 223 -25.63 18.68 37.74
C SER A 223 -26.41 18.46 39.01
N ALA A 224 -26.76 19.55 39.68
CA ALA A 224 -27.47 19.60 40.95
C ALA A 224 -28.37 18.37 41.07
N SER A 225 -27.93 17.41 41.88
CA SER A 225 -28.71 16.23 42.17
C SER A 225 -30.07 16.73 42.63
N GLN A 226 -31.14 16.21 42.03
CA GLN A 226 -32.46 16.31 42.60
C GLN A 226 -32.38 15.75 44.02
N ALA A 227 -32.14 16.65 44.99
CA ALA A 227 -32.32 16.33 46.38
C ALA A 227 -33.80 15.95 46.50
N LEU A 228 -34.08 14.71 46.89
CA LEU A 228 -35.39 14.35 47.43
C LEU A 228 -35.68 15.37 48.53
N ALA A 229 -36.58 16.31 48.25
CA ALA A 229 -37.19 17.12 49.27
C ALA A 229 -38.07 16.19 50.12
N ALA A 230 -37.48 15.59 51.16
CA ALA A 230 -38.24 15.11 52.28
C ALA A 230 -38.90 16.34 52.92
N GLY A 231 -40.16 16.59 52.55
CA GLY A 231 -40.96 17.68 53.08
C GLY A 231 -41.04 17.57 54.60
N SER A 232 -40.28 18.41 55.30
CA SER A 232 -40.47 18.67 56.72
C SER A 232 -41.73 19.51 56.88
N SER A 233 -42.88 18.85 57.00
CA SER A 233 -44.11 19.48 57.48
C SER A 233 -44.03 19.60 59.01
N ALA A 234 -43.99 20.85 59.48
CA ALA A 234 -44.15 21.16 60.89
C ALA A 234 -45.55 20.73 61.36
N PRO A 235 -45.70 20.04 62.50
CA PRO A 235 -47.02 19.73 63.04
C PRO A 235 -47.58 20.98 63.74
N THR A 236 -48.60 21.58 63.15
CA THR A 236 -49.47 22.57 63.81
C THR A 236 -50.20 21.87 64.95
N ARG A 237 -49.63 21.86 66.17
CA ARG A 237 -50.37 21.46 67.37
C ARG A 237 -51.43 22.51 67.67
N ARG A 238 -52.68 22.25 67.27
CA ARG A 238 -53.84 22.87 67.91
C ARG A 238 -53.93 22.32 69.34
N CYS A 239 -53.83 23.20 70.33
CA CYS A 239 -54.25 22.89 71.69
C CYS A 239 -55.77 22.69 71.70
N SER A 240 -56.22 21.57 72.26
CA SER A 240 -57.64 21.22 72.42
C SER A 240 -58.08 21.23 73.89
N ASN A 241 -57.53 22.13 74.72
CA ASN A 241 -57.92 22.22 76.14
C ASN A 241 -58.73 23.51 76.41
N PRO A 242 -59.89 23.45 77.11
CA PRO A 242 -60.77 24.61 77.28
C PRO A 242 -60.35 25.70 78.29
N ASP A 243 -59.22 25.56 79.00
CA ASP A 243 -58.92 26.41 80.18
C ASP A 243 -57.71 27.37 80.06
N CYS A 244 -57.28 27.74 78.84
CA CYS A 244 -56.26 28.78 78.71
C CYS A 244 -56.86 30.19 78.88
N LYS A 245 -56.81 30.76 80.09
CA LYS A 245 -56.89 32.22 80.29
C LYS A 245 -55.58 32.88 79.86
N ALA A 246 -55.74 34.08 79.28
CA ALA A 246 -54.75 34.90 78.59
C ALA A 246 -53.44 35.16 79.36
#